data_AF-Q9NJN3-F1
#
_entry.id   AF-Q9NJN3-F1
#
_cell.length_a   1.000
_cell.length_b   1.000
_cell.length_c   1.000
_cell.angle_alpha   90.00
_cell.angle_beta   90.00
_cell.angle_gamma   90.00
#
_symmetry.space_group_name_H-M   'P 1'
#
loop_
_entity.id
_entity.type
_entity.pdbx_description
1 polymer ?
#
loop_
_entity_poly.entity_id
_entity_poly.type
_entity_poly.pdbx_seq_one_letter_code
_entity_poly.pdbx_strand_id
1 'polypeptide(L)'
;REGLIDTAVKTAETGYIQRRLIKAMESVMVNYDGTVRNSVSQVIQLRYGEDGLAGEYVEFQKMPTVKLSYRRFEDKYRFDVTNERYLRHLFNEDVVRELLGSPEAINILEVEWQKLQEDRVALRQVFPKGDTKVVLPCNLERMIWNVQKIFHINKRMQTDLSPIKVVEGVNETLRKCMIVSGEDRISVQANENATLLFHCLVRSTLCTKKVSEEYRLTTEAFNWLMGEIETRFNQAIANPGEMVGALAAQSLGEPATQMTLNTFHFAGVSSKNVTLGVPRLKEIINISKKPKAPSLTVFLLGAAARDAEKAKNVLCRLEHTTLRKVTSNTAIYYDPDPQNTVIEEDQEFVNVYYEMPDFDVSRISPWLLRIELDRKKMTDKKLTMEQISQKINSGFGDDLNCIFNDDNAEKLVLRIRIIVGDDKLADEAEEQV
;
A
#
# COMPACT_ATOMS: atom_id res chain seq x y z
N ARG A 1 4.41 35.98 11.82
CA ARG A 1 3.02 36.27 12.25
C ARG A 1 2.11 35.07 12.01
N GLU A 2 2.04 34.54 10.79
CA GLU A 2 1.25 33.34 10.44
C GLU A 2 1.60 32.12 11.32
N GLY A 3 2.89 31.78 11.44
CA GLY A 3 3.32 30.65 12.28
C GLY A 3 2.98 30.78 13.78
N LEU A 4 2.89 31.99 14.33
CA LEU A 4 2.49 32.18 15.73
C LEU A 4 0.99 31.93 15.94
N ILE A 5 0.17 32.41 15.00
CA ILE A 5 -1.28 32.17 15.00
C ILE A 5 -1.56 30.69 14.80
N ASP A 6 -0.85 30.07 13.86
CA ASP A 6 -0.99 28.66 13.52
C ASP A 6 -0.63 27.76 14.71
N THR A 7 0.48 28.03 15.41
CA THR A 7 0.85 27.32 16.64
C THR A 7 -0.22 27.44 17.73
N ALA A 8 -0.79 28.63 17.94
CA ALA A 8 -1.82 28.84 18.96
C ALA A 8 -3.12 28.06 18.64
N VAL A 9 -3.59 28.12 17.39
CA VAL A 9 -4.81 27.40 16.95
C VAL A 9 -4.60 25.89 17.01
N LYS A 10 -3.46 25.40 16.49
CA LYS A 10 -3.17 23.96 16.42
C LYS A 10 -2.97 23.33 17.80
N THR A 11 -2.42 24.06 18.77
CA THR A 11 -2.29 23.58 20.15
C THR A 11 -3.66 23.29 20.79
N ALA A 12 -4.66 24.13 20.54
CA ALA A 12 -6.01 23.90 21.02
C ALA A 12 -6.68 22.70 20.33
N GLU A 13 -6.49 22.54 19.01
CA GLU A 13 -7.06 21.43 18.26
C GLU A 13 -6.45 20.08 18.65
N THR A 14 -5.13 19.99 18.84
CA THR A 14 -4.46 18.75 19.21
C THR A 14 -4.85 18.29 20.62
N GLY A 15 -4.98 19.22 21.58
CA GLY A 15 -5.47 18.91 22.92
C GLY A 15 -6.91 18.36 22.91
N TYR A 16 -7.77 18.90 22.04
CA TYR A 16 -9.13 18.39 21.87
C TYR A 16 -9.14 16.97 21.25
N ILE A 17 -8.32 16.73 20.23
CA ILE A 17 -8.17 15.40 19.62
C ILE A 17 -7.64 14.39 20.64
N GLN A 18 -6.63 14.75 21.42
CA GLN A 18 -6.06 13.91 22.47
C GLN A 18 -7.12 13.47 23.48
N ARG A 19 -7.90 14.43 24.01
CA ARG A 19 -8.99 14.13 24.96
C ARG A 19 -10.03 13.18 24.37
N ARG A 20 -10.37 13.34 23.08
CA ARG A 20 -11.32 12.44 22.40
C ARG A 20 -10.78 11.03 22.23
N LEU A 21 -9.50 10.89 21.85
CA LEU A 21 -8.85 9.58 21.73
C LEU A 21 -8.83 8.85 23.07
N ILE A 22 -8.45 9.55 24.15
CA ILE A 22 -8.45 8.98 25.51
C ILE A 22 -9.87 8.51 25.86
N LYS A 23 -10.88 9.37 25.70
CA LYS A 23 -12.25 9.01 26.08
C LYS A 23 -12.82 7.84 25.28
N ALA A 24 -12.40 7.66 24.03
CA ALA A 24 -12.82 6.54 23.22
C ALA A 24 -12.14 5.21 23.62
N MET A 25 -10.89 5.26 24.09
CA MET A 25 -10.06 4.07 24.33
C MET A 25 -9.77 3.78 25.81
N GLU A 26 -10.22 4.62 26.76
CA GLU A 26 -9.88 4.48 28.19
C GLU A 26 -10.34 3.18 28.85
N SER A 27 -11.31 2.48 28.25
CA SER A 27 -11.82 1.20 28.76
C SER A 27 -11.08 -0.03 28.23
N VAL A 28 -10.12 0.16 27.31
CA VAL A 28 -9.44 -0.95 26.63
C VAL A 28 -8.20 -1.37 27.42
N MET A 29 -8.14 -2.65 27.79
CA MET A 29 -7.04 -3.22 28.56
C MET A 29 -6.70 -4.65 28.14
N VAL A 30 -5.50 -5.11 28.50
CA VAL A 30 -5.07 -6.50 28.33
C VAL A 30 -5.59 -7.33 29.50
N ASN A 31 -6.26 -8.44 29.20
CA ASN A 31 -6.77 -9.36 30.20
C ASN A 31 -5.79 -10.51 30.47
N TYR A 32 -5.99 -11.24 31.56
CA TYR A 32 -5.14 -12.38 31.99
C TYR A 32 -5.06 -13.54 31.00
N ASP A 33 -6.03 -13.65 30.09
CA ASP A 33 -6.01 -14.63 29.00
C ASP A 33 -5.20 -14.16 27.78
N GLY A 34 -4.56 -12.98 27.87
CA GLY A 34 -3.79 -12.33 26.80
C GLY A 34 -4.64 -11.61 25.75
N THR A 35 -5.98 -11.62 25.89
CA THR A 35 -6.87 -10.90 24.97
C THR A 35 -7.00 -9.44 25.35
N VAL A 36 -7.28 -8.58 24.37
CA VAL A 36 -7.55 -7.16 24.61
C VAL A 36 -9.05 -6.95 24.61
N ARG A 37 -9.61 -6.44 25.71
CA ARG A 37 -11.06 -6.27 25.87
C ARG A 37 -11.44 -4.85 26.30
N ASN A 38 -12.69 -4.47 26.04
CA ASN A 38 -13.29 -3.26 26.58
C ASN A 38 -13.98 -3.51 27.94
N SER A 39 -14.55 -2.45 28.53
CA SER A 39 -15.29 -2.53 29.81
C SER A 39 -16.53 -3.45 29.78
N VAL A 40 -17.08 -3.75 28.59
CA VAL A 40 -18.22 -4.65 28.40
C VAL A 40 -17.74 -6.09 28.12
N SER A 41 -16.45 -6.38 28.33
CA SER A 41 -15.82 -7.67 28.06
C SER A 41 -15.91 -8.13 26.60
N GLN A 42 -16.15 -7.22 25.66
CA GLN A 42 -16.05 -7.52 24.24
C GLN A 42 -14.58 -7.59 23.84
N VAL A 43 -14.21 -8.65 23.13
CA VAL A 43 -12.85 -8.87 22.64
C VAL A 43 -12.60 -7.97 21.43
N ILE A 44 -11.57 -7.13 21.52
CA ILE A 44 -11.11 -6.24 20.44
C ILE A 44 -9.96 -6.90 19.67
N GLN A 45 -9.00 -7.49 20.38
CA GLN A 45 -7.89 -8.23 19.78
C GLN A 45 -7.68 -9.56 20.53
N LEU A 46 -7.31 -10.61 19.80
CA LEU A 46 -7.00 -11.92 20.38
C LEU A 46 -5.67 -11.90 21.16
N ARG A 47 -4.71 -11.11 20.68
CA ARG A 47 -3.44 -10.83 21.33
C ARG A 47 -3.10 -9.36 21.16
N TYR A 48 -2.54 -8.76 22.21
CA TYR A 48 -2.05 -7.38 22.15
C TYR A 48 -1.01 -7.24 21.04
N GLY A 49 -1.15 -6.22 20.17
CA GLY A 49 -0.18 -5.99 19.09
C GLY A 49 -0.13 -7.08 18.01
N GLU A 50 -1.06 -8.05 18.02
CA GLU A 50 -1.06 -9.25 17.17
C GLU A 50 0.11 -10.23 17.42
N ASP A 51 1.03 -9.93 18.34
CA ASP A 51 2.18 -10.75 18.72
C ASP A 51 2.24 -11.05 20.24
N GLY A 52 1.45 -10.37 21.05
CA GLY A 52 1.40 -10.51 22.51
C GLY A 52 2.56 -9.83 23.25
N LEU A 53 3.30 -8.95 22.58
CA LEU A 53 4.53 -8.36 23.10
C LEU A 53 4.36 -6.88 23.45
N ALA A 54 5.10 -6.43 24.46
CA ALA A 54 5.12 -5.05 24.92
C ALA A 54 6.05 -4.17 24.07
N GLY A 55 5.62 -2.94 23.80
CA GLY A 55 6.26 -2.03 22.84
C GLY A 55 7.60 -1.46 23.32
N GLU A 56 7.87 -1.47 24.61
CA GLU A 56 9.12 -0.97 25.20
C GLU A 56 10.31 -1.93 25.08
N TYR A 57 10.06 -3.21 24.82
CA TYR A 57 11.09 -4.25 24.70
C TYR A 57 11.44 -4.62 23.26
N VAL A 58 10.78 -4.01 22.27
CA VAL A 58 11.02 -4.28 20.84
C VAL A 58 12.02 -3.27 20.25
N GLU A 59 12.83 -3.75 19.31
CA GLU A 59 13.84 -2.93 18.63
C GLU A 59 13.77 -3.11 17.11
N PHE A 60 14.26 -2.12 16.37
CA PHE A 60 14.44 -2.22 14.93
C PHE A 60 15.53 -3.23 14.59
N GLN A 61 15.14 -4.28 13.87
CA GLN A 61 16.02 -5.33 13.39
C GLN A 61 15.86 -5.52 11.87
N LYS A 62 16.74 -6.31 11.26
CA LYS A 62 16.72 -6.59 9.82
C LYS A 62 16.53 -8.08 9.58
N MET A 63 15.56 -8.43 8.73
CA MET A 63 15.39 -9.78 8.21
C MET A 63 16.44 -10.05 7.12
N PRO A 64 17.39 -10.98 7.34
CA PRO A 64 18.52 -11.16 6.43
C PRO A 64 18.17 -11.99 5.17
N THR A 65 17.01 -12.66 5.13
CA THR A 65 16.66 -13.66 4.10
C THR A 65 15.84 -13.10 2.92
N VAL A 66 15.10 -12.00 3.12
CA VAL A 66 14.08 -11.50 2.18
C VAL A 66 14.69 -11.08 0.83
N LYS A 67 15.71 -10.20 0.87
CA LYS A 67 16.32 -9.56 -0.31
C LYS A 67 17.34 -10.41 -1.08
N LEU A 68 17.86 -11.48 -0.49
CA LEU A 68 18.93 -12.27 -1.11
C LEU A 68 18.46 -12.94 -2.40
N SER A 69 19.37 -13.20 -3.34
CA SER A 69 19.10 -14.08 -4.49
C SER A 69 19.07 -15.55 -4.06
N TYR A 70 18.54 -16.45 -4.88
CA TYR A 70 18.49 -17.88 -4.54
C TYR A 70 19.89 -18.45 -4.29
N ARG A 71 20.82 -18.20 -5.20
CA ARG A 71 22.22 -18.64 -5.08
C ARG A 71 22.92 -18.10 -3.83
N ARG A 72 22.85 -16.78 -3.58
CA ARG A 72 23.48 -16.18 -2.39
C ARG A 72 22.87 -16.67 -1.08
N PHE A 73 21.61 -17.08 -1.10
CA PHE A 73 20.95 -17.65 0.07
C PHE A 73 21.46 -19.07 0.32
N GLU A 74 21.57 -19.90 -0.70
CA GLU A 74 22.20 -21.22 -0.60
C GLU A 74 23.63 -21.11 -0.08
N ASP A 75 24.45 -20.26 -0.70
CA ASP A 75 25.84 -20.04 -0.28
C ASP A 75 25.95 -19.61 1.18
N LYS A 76 24.97 -18.84 1.71
CA LYS A 76 25.03 -18.27 3.06
C LYS A 76 24.40 -19.14 4.16
N TYR A 77 23.47 -20.02 3.81
CA TYR A 77 22.65 -20.74 4.80
C TYR A 77 22.74 -22.26 4.68
N ARG A 78 23.02 -22.80 3.49
CA ARG A 78 23.17 -24.25 3.30
C ARG A 78 24.52 -24.71 3.84
N PHE A 79 24.49 -25.67 4.76
CA PHE A 79 25.67 -26.20 5.41
C PHE A 79 26.04 -27.57 4.82
N ASP A 80 27.16 -27.65 4.11
CA ASP A 80 27.60 -28.87 3.44
C ASP A 80 28.62 -29.64 4.31
N VAL A 81 28.23 -30.85 4.74
CA VAL A 81 29.04 -31.73 5.61
C VAL A 81 30.02 -32.60 4.82
N THR A 82 29.95 -32.61 3.48
CA THR A 82 30.75 -33.49 2.63
C THR A 82 32.23 -33.10 2.55
N ASN A 83 32.57 -31.85 2.84
CA ASN A 83 33.94 -31.36 2.74
C ASN A 83 34.68 -31.51 4.08
N GLU A 84 35.40 -32.60 4.25
CA GLU A 84 36.11 -32.90 5.49
C GLU A 84 37.18 -31.85 5.85
N ARG A 85 37.92 -31.32 4.86
CA ARG A 85 38.93 -30.27 5.11
C ARG A 85 38.29 -29.00 5.64
N TYR A 86 37.09 -28.70 5.16
CA TYR A 86 36.30 -27.57 5.63
C TYR A 86 35.87 -27.75 7.09
N LEU A 87 35.31 -28.92 7.42
CA LEU A 87 34.88 -29.23 8.78
C LEU A 87 36.04 -29.23 9.77
N ARG A 88 37.21 -29.78 9.40
CA ARG A 88 38.42 -29.75 10.24
C ARG A 88 38.96 -28.34 10.49
N HIS A 89 38.66 -27.36 9.63
CA HIS A 89 38.97 -25.95 9.93
C HIS A 89 37.96 -25.37 10.93
N LEU A 90 36.70 -25.80 10.86
CA LEU A 90 35.62 -25.24 11.67
C LEU A 90 35.60 -25.81 13.09
N PHE A 91 35.69 -27.12 13.23
CA PHE A 91 35.39 -27.84 14.46
C PHE A 91 36.59 -28.64 14.98
N ASN A 92 36.50 -29.02 16.25
CA ASN A 92 37.40 -29.98 16.88
C ASN A 92 37.22 -31.39 16.29
N GLU A 93 38.24 -32.24 16.41
CA GLU A 93 38.21 -33.59 15.83
C GLU A 93 37.04 -34.46 16.34
N ASP A 94 36.64 -34.29 17.59
CA ASP A 94 35.53 -35.04 18.19
C ASP A 94 34.20 -34.74 17.48
N VAL A 95 33.94 -33.47 17.18
CA VAL A 95 32.73 -33.03 16.47
C VAL A 95 32.77 -33.46 15.00
N VAL A 96 33.94 -33.40 14.35
CA VAL A 96 34.10 -33.88 12.97
C VAL A 96 33.81 -35.38 12.88
N ARG A 97 34.28 -36.16 13.87
CA ARG A 97 34.00 -37.60 13.93
C ARG A 97 32.52 -37.88 14.16
N GLU A 98 31.84 -37.12 15.01
CA GLU A 98 30.39 -37.20 15.23
C GLU A 98 29.61 -36.94 13.94
N LEU A 99 29.95 -35.86 13.22
CA LEU A 99 29.27 -35.46 11.98
C LEU A 99 29.48 -36.45 10.83
N LEU A 100 30.68 -37.02 10.69
CA LEU A 100 30.96 -38.02 9.66
C LEU A 100 30.44 -39.42 10.02
N GLY A 101 30.34 -39.72 11.32
CA GLY A 101 29.88 -41.01 11.83
C GLY A 101 28.35 -41.16 11.88
N SER A 102 27.61 -40.06 11.96
CA SER A 102 26.15 -40.07 12.09
C SER A 102 25.44 -39.69 10.78
N PRO A 103 24.74 -40.63 10.11
CA PRO A 103 23.90 -40.28 8.97
C PRO A 103 22.68 -39.42 9.39
N GLU A 104 22.29 -39.46 10.66
CA GLU A 104 21.20 -38.65 11.20
C GLU A 104 21.55 -37.16 11.21
N ALA A 105 22.83 -36.81 11.38
CA ALA A 105 23.31 -35.43 11.35
C ALA A 105 23.00 -34.74 10.02
N ILE A 106 23.19 -35.45 8.90
CA ILE A 106 22.90 -34.93 7.56
C ILE A 106 21.39 -34.66 7.41
N ASN A 107 20.55 -35.58 7.89
CA ASN A 107 19.10 -35.42 7.82
C ASN A 107 18.60 -34.22 8.64
N ILE A 108 19.13 -34.02 9.85
CA ILE A 108 18.76 -32.88 10.71
C ILE A 108 19.12 -31.54 10.03
N LEU A 109 20.29 -31.47 9.41
CA LEU A 109 20.74 -30.27 8.69
C LEU A 109 19.94 -30.00 7.42
N GLU A 110 19.54 -31.06 6.70
CA GLU A 110 18.66 -30.91 5.54
C GLU A 110 17.26 -30.44 5.95
N VAL A 111 16.73 -30.91 7.09
CA VAL A 111 15.48 -30.42 7.67
C VAL A 111 15.57 -28.94 8.08
N GLU A 112 16.68 -28.53 8.70
CA GLU A 112 16.95 -27.11 8.99
C GLU A 112 16.92 -26.27 7.71
N TRP A 113 17.61 -26.74 6.66
CA TRP A 113 17.66 -26.08 5.37
C TRP A 113 16.29 -25.94 4.71
N GLN A 114 15.50 -27.03 4.69
CA GLN A 114 14.15 -27.01 4.17
C GLN A 114 13.28 -26.01 4.94
N LYS A 115 13.39 -25.96 6.26
CA LYS A 115 12.64 -25.00 7.08
C LYS A 115 12.99 -23.55 6.75
N LEU A 116 14.28 -23.24 6.57
CA LEU A 116 14.73 -21.91 6.15
C LEU A 116 14.21 -21.52 4.76
N GLN A 117 14.07 -22.48 3.85
CA GLN A 117 13.46 -22.26 2.53
C GLN A 117 11.97 -21.93 2.65
N GLU A 118 11.22 -22.69 3.44
CA GLU A 118 9.80 -22.46 3.73
C GLU A 118 9.58 -21.07 4.36
N ASP A 119 10.33 -20.76 5.41
CA ASP A 119 10.28 -19.48 6.12
C ASP A 119 10.55 -18.31 5.15
N ARG A 120 11.49 -18.47 4.22
CA ARG A 120 11.79 -17.45 3.21
C ARG A 120 10.64 -17.24 2.22
N VAL A 121 9.97 -18.30 1.80
CA VAL A 121 8.79 -18.19 0.93
C VAL A 121 7.67 -17.46 1.66
N ALA A 122 7.41 -17.82 2.91
CA ALA A 122 6.43 -17.15 3.76
C ALA A 122 6.77 -15.66 3.94
N LEU A 123 8.02 -15.33 4.29
CA LEU A 123 8.46 -13.94 4.46
C LEU A 123 8.31 -13.09 3.19
N ARG A 124 8.48 -13.67 2.00
CA ARG A 124 8.28 -12.94 0.72
C ARG A 124 6.82 -12.70 0.40
N GLN A 125 5.93 -13.57 0.88
CA GLN A 125 4.49 -13.34 0.81
C GLN A 125 4.05 -12.25 1.79
N VAL A 126 4.61 -12.25 3.01
CA VAL A 126 4.34 -11.23 4.04
C VAL A 126 4.91 -9.85 3.63
N PHE A 127 6.12 -9.81 3.07
CA PHE A 127 6.81 -8.58 2.64
C PHE A 127 6.96 -8.50 1.12
N PRO A 128 5.88 -8.28 0.34
CA PRO A 128 5.93 -8.32 -1.13
C PRO A 128 6.77 -7.17 -1.73
N LYS A 129 6.90 -6.04 -1.02
CA LYS A 129 7.74 -4.91 -1.42
C LYS A 129 9.23 -5.12 -1.13
N GLY A 130 9.57 -6.20 -0.43
CA GLY A 130 10.95 -6.52 -0.03
C GLY A 130 11.51 -5.59 1.04
N ASP A 131 10.67 -5.04 1.92
CA ASP A 131 11.18 -4.37 3.12
C ASP A 131 11.81 -5.42 4.04
N THR A 132 12.96 -5.06 4.59
CA THR A 132 13.74 -5.94 5.49
C THR A 132 13.70 -5.45 6.92
N LYS A 133 13.26 -4.21 7.16
CA LYS A 133 13.21 -3.66 8.51
C LYS A 133 11.99 -4.23 9.22
N VAL A 134 12.22 -4.80 10.38
CA VAL A 134 11.19 -5.36 11.25
C VAL A 134 11.40 -4.82 12.66
N VAL A 135 10.35 -4.86 13.47
CA VAL A 135 10.40 -4.47 14.87
C VAL A 135 10.11 -5.74 15.67
N LEU A 136 11.10 -6.24 16.39
CA LEU A 136 11.03 -7.50 17.12
C LEU A 136 11.79 -7.39 18.45
N PRO A 137 11.39 -8.16 19.48
CA PRO A 137 12.12 -8.22 20.74
C PRO A 137 13.47 -8.92 20.53
N CYS A 138 14.34 -8.81 21.54
CA CYS A 138 15.65 -9.48 21.56
C CYS A 138 16.52 -9.13 20.35
N ASN A 139 17.34 -8.07 20.46
CA ASN A 139 18.28 -7.72 19.40
C ASN A 139 19.39 -8.77 19.26
N LEU A 140 19.19 -9.73 18.35
CA LEU A 140 20.03 -10.93 18.25
C LEU A 140 21.48 -10.59 17.87
N GLU A 141 21.68 -9.61 16.98
CA GLU A 141 23.04 -9.17 16.60
C GLU A 141 23.81 -8.63 17.82
N ARG A 142 23.15 -7.80 18.65
CA ARG A 142 23.74 -7.25 19.86
C ARG A 142 24.00 -8.33 20.91
N MET A 143 23.07 -9.27 21.08
CA MET A 143 23.21 -10.37 22.03
C MET A 143 24.38 -11.29 21.65
N ILE A 144 24.50 -11.67 20.38
CA ILE A 144 25.62 -12.47 19.87
C ILE A 144 26.95 -11.74 20.10
N TRP A 145 27.00 -10.42 19.86
CA TRP A 145 28.20 -9.63 20.10
C TRP A 145 28.57 -9.57 21.60
N ASN A 146 27.58 -9.41 22.49
CA ASN A 146 27.81 -9.45 23.94
C ASN A 146 28.38 -10.80 24.38
N VAL A 147 27.82 -11.91 23.87
CA VAL A 147 28.31 -13.26 24.14
C VAL A 147 29.77 -13.44 23.70
N GLN A 148 30.11 -12.97 22.50
CA GLN A 148 31.50 -13.02 22.02
C GLN A 148 32.46 -12.26 22.94
N LYS A 149 32.00 -11.19 23.59
CA LYS A 149 32.80 -10.42 24.54
C LYS A 149 32.92 -11.09 25.90
N ILE A 150 31.83 -11.64 26.45
CA ILE A 150 31.79 -12.31 27.75
C ILE A 150 32.70 -13.54 27.76
N PHE A 151 32.60 -14.37 26.72
CA PHE A 151 33.36 -15.61 26.60
C PHE A 151 34.70 -15.45 25.87
N HIS A 152 35.10 -14.22 25.54
CA HIS A 152 36.36 -13.90 24.84
C HIS A 152 36.60 -14.76 23.58
N ILE A 153 35.57 -14.90 22.74
CA ILE A 153 35.58 -15.82 21.60
C ILE A 153 36.58 -15.38 20.54
N ASN A 154 37.52 -16.28 20.19
CA ASN A 154 38.47 -16.07 19.12
C ASN A 154 38.00 -16.72 17.82
N LYS A 155 37.66 -15.89 16.82
CA LYS A 155 37.13 -16.36 15.53
C LYS A 155 38.10 -17.21 14.69
N ARG A 156 39.38 -17.23 15.06
CA ARG A 156 40.41 -18.05 14.39
C ARG A 156 40.51 -19.47 14.93
N MET A 157 39.94 -19.73 16.11
CA MET A 157 40.00 -21.05 16.73
C MET A 157 38.86 -21.95 16.23
N GLN A 158 39.08 -23.25 16.35
CA GLN A 158 38.05 -24.26 16.13
C GLN A 158 36.99 -24.16 17.23
N THR A 159 35.74 -24.48 16.89
CA THR A 159 34.64 -24.56 17.85
C THR A 159 34.35 -26.01 18.28
N ASP A 160 33.97 -26.17 19.54
CA ASP A 160 33.49 -27.40 20.16
C ASP A 160 31.99 -27.64 19.96
N LEU A 161 31.25 -26.65 19.43
CA LEU A 161 29.80 -26.70 19.29
C LEU A 161 29.38 -27.59 18.12
N SER A 162 28.73 -28.71 18.44
CA SER A 162 28.18 -29.63 17.44
C SER A 162 26.98 -29.00 16.70
N PRO A 163 26.95 -29.03 15.36
CA PRO A 163 25.81 -28.59 14.54
C PRO A 163 24.44 -29.15 14.98
N ILE A 164 24.41 -30.41 15.42
CA ILE A 164 23.17 -31.07 15.87
C ILE A 164 22.60 -30.33 17.08
N LYS A 165 23.47 -29.98 18.05
CA LYS A 165 23.10 -29.22 19.25
C LYS A 165 22.60 -27.82 18.92
N VAL A 166 23.10 -27.21 17.84
CA VAL A 166 22.60 -25.89 17.39
C VAL A 166 21.15 -26.00 16.95
N VAL A 167 20.85 -26.97 16.07
CA VAL A 167 19.48 -27.16 15.55
C VAL A 167 18.52 -27.55 16.67
N GLU A 168 18.92 -28.47 17.54
CA GLU A 168 18.12 -28.88 18.69
C GLU A 168 17.88 -27.74 19.68
N GLY A 169 18.95 -27.01 20.06
CA GLY A 169 18.87 -25.90 20.99
C GLY A 169 18.00 -24.76 20.47
N VAL A 170 18.13 -24.38 19.19
CA VAL A 170 17.26 -23.38 18.56
C VAL A 170 15.81 -23.85 18.58
N ASN A 171 15.53 -25.09 18.19
CA ASN A 171 14.16 -25.62 18.19
C ASN A 171 13.56 -25.70 19.59
N GLU A 172 14.36 -26.04 20.61
CA GLU A 172 13.93 -26.06 22.00
C GLU A 172 13.61 -24.65 22.51
N THR A 173 14.49 -23.67 22.28
CA THR A 173 14.24 -22.27 22.66
C THR A 173 12.98 -21.73 21.98
N LEU A 174 12.80 -22.01 20.69
CA LEU A 174 11.60 -21.58 19.96
C LEU A 174 10.31 -22.23 20.50
N ARG A 175 10.36 -23.48 20.97
CA ARG A 175 9.22 -24.11 21.65
C ARG A 175 8.92 -23.48 23.01
N LYS A 176 9.94 -22.99 23.72
CA LYS A 176 9.78 -22.29 25.01
C LYS A 176 9.22 -20.87 24.86
N CYS A 177 9.50 -20.22 23.73
CA CYS A 177 8.94 -18.90 23.37
C CYS A 177 7.45 -19.01 22.99
N MET A 178 6.57 -19.24 23.98
CA MET A 178 5.13 -19.34 23.78
C MET A 178 4.40 -18.05 24.15
N ILE A 179 3.44 -17.66 23.31
CA ILE A 179 2.51 -16.53 23.50
C ILE A 179 1.08 -17.02 23.74
N VAL A 180 0.67 -18.10 23.06
CA VAL A 180 -0.64 -18.73 23.25
C VAL A 180 -0.44 -20.07 23.93
N SER A 181 -0.86 -20.17 25.19
CA SER A 181 -0.86 -21.43 25.92
C SER A 181 -2.03 -22.31 25.47
N GLY A 182 -1.77 -23.59 25.20
CA GLY A 182 -2.80 -24.58 24.89
C GLY A 182 -2.24 -25.72 24.04
N GLU A 183 -2.77 -26.93 24.24
CA GLU A 183 -2.40 -28.14 23.49
C GLU A 183 -3.39 -28.45 22.36
N ASP A 184 -4.51 -27.74 22.32
CA ASP A 184 -5.50 -27.90 21.27
C ASP A 184 -4.97 -27.38 19.93
N ARG A 185 -5.48 -27.97 18.84
CA ARG A 185 -5.04 -27.67 17.48
C ARG A 185 -5.11 -26.16 17.15
N ILE A 186 -6.09 -25.45 17.69
CA ILE A 186 -6.28 -24.02 17.39
C ILE A 186 -5.25 -23.19 18.15
N SER A 187 -5.01 -23.45 19.43
CA SER A 187 -3.99 -22.74 20.20
C SER A 187 -2.59 -22.93 19.65
N VAL A 188 -2.22 -24.15 19.22
CA VAL A 188 -0.91 -24.41 18.59
C VAL A 188 -0.77 -23.57 17.31
N GLN A 189 -1.78 -23.59 16.45
CA GLN A 189 -1.77 -22.80 15.21
C GLN A 189 -1.73 -21.30 15.50
N ALA A 190 -2.45 -20.82 16.52
CA ALA A 190 -2.44 -19.42 16.93
C ALA A 190 -1.06 -18.99 17.46
N ASN A 191 -0.39 -19.85 18.23
CA ASN A 191 0.97 -19.59 18.70
C ASN A 191 1.96 -19.51 17.54
N GLU A 192 1.91 -20.47 16.61
CA GLU A 192 2.78 -20.47 15.42
C GLU A 192 2.63 -19.20 14.59
N ASN A 193 1.41 -18.68 14.44
CA ASN A 193 1.16 -17.45 13.71
C ASN A 193 1.69 -16.21 14.46
N ALA A 194 1.46 -16.14 15.77
CA ALA A 194 1.91 -15.01 16.60
C ALA A 194 3.43 -14.90 16.63
N THR A 195 4.14 -16.02 16.66
CA THR A 195 5.61 -16.05 16.76
C THR A 195 6.32 -16.25 15.43
N LEU A 196 5.59 -16.34 14.31
CA LEU A 196 6.14 -16.66 12.98
C LEU A 196 7.34 -15.78 12.61
N LEU A 197 7.20 -14.46 12.74
CA LEU A 197 8.27 -13.52 12.40
C LEU A 197 9.48 -13.69 13.32
N PHE A 198 9.26 -13.85 14.62
CA PHE A 198 10.33 -14.06 15.59
C PHE A 198 11.08 -15.38 15.32
N HIS A 199 10.34 -16.47 15.05
CA HIS A 199 10.90 -17.77 14.68
C HIS A 199 11.76 -17.67 13.42
N CYS A 200 11.26 -17.01 12.38
CA CYS A 200 12.00 -16.79 11.15
C CYS A 200 13.29 -15.99 11.40
N LEU A 201 13.24 -14.95 12.24
CA LEU A 201 14.40 -14.15 12.60
C LEU A 201 15.44 -15.03 13.29
N VAL A 202 15.07 -15.69 14.39
CA VAL A 202 15.95 -16.53 15.19
C VAL A 202 16.60 -17.63 14.34
N ARG A 203 15.83 -18.39 13.55
CA ARG A 203 16.39 -19.42 12.65
C ARG A 203 17.34 -18.83 11.62
N SER A 204 17.00 -17.66 11.05
CA SER A 204 17.85 -17.02 10.04
C SER A 204 19.12 -16.39 10.63
N THR A 205 19.12 -16.01 11.90
CA THR A 205 20.33 -15.47 12.55
C THR A 205 21.18 -16.60 13.11
N LEU A 206 20.58 -17.57 13.77
CA LEU A 206 21.23 -18.65 14.51
C LEU A 206 21.27 -19.96 13.74
N CYS A 207 21.28 -19.90 12.41
CA CYS A 207 21.47 -21.10 11.60
C CYS A 207 22.84 -21.71 11.84
N THR A 208 22.93 -23.03 11.74
CA THR A 208 24.16 -23.81 11.96
C THR A 208 25.36 -23.17 11.28
N LYS A 209 25.23 -22.85 9.99
CA LYS A 209 26.30 -22.26 9.19
C LYS A 209 26.84 -20.95 9.78
N LYS A 210 25.97 -20.02 10.14
CA LYS A 210 26.40 -18.72 10.70
C LYS A 210 27.00 -18.87 12.08
N VAL A 211 26.40 -19.70 12.92
CA VAL A 211 26.89 -19.96 14.29
C VAL A 211 28.30 -20.52 14.24
N SER A 212 28.56 -21.48 13.36
CA SER A 212 29.87 -22.12 13.23
C SER A 212 30.89 -21.28 12.44
N GLU A 213 30.49 -20.55 11.40
CA GLU A 213 31.43 -19.84 10.51
C GLU A 213 31.64 -18.37 10.91
N GLU A 214 30.55 -17.60 11.05
CA GLU A 214 30.58 -16.14 11.25
C GLU A 214 30.77 -15.79 12.74
N TYR A 215 30.08 -16.52 13.62
CA TYR A 215 30.05 -16.22 15.06
C TYR A 215 31.04 -17.03 15.89
N ARG A 216 31.35 -18.26 15.47
CA ARG A 216 32.31 -19.17 16.12
C ARG A 216 31.97 -19.41 17.58
N LEU A 217 30.69 -19.61 17.89
CA LEU A 217 30.24 -19.80 19.28
C LEU A 217 30.72 -21.15 19.82
N THR A 218 31.09 -21.19 21.10
CA THR A 218 31.36 -22.43 21.84
C THR A 218 30.07 -23.01 22.44
N THR A 219 30.11 -24.25 22.93
CA THR A 219 28.92 -24.88 23.54
C THR A 219 28.38 -24.08 24.73
N GLU A 220 29.26 -23.63 25.62
CA GLU A 220 28.88 -22.81 26.79
C GLU A 220 28.28 -21.46 26.38
N ALA A 221 28.91 -20.78 25.42
CA ALA A 221 28.45 -19.51 24.91
C ALA A 221 27.07 -19.60 24.23
N PHE A 222 26.84 -20.69 23.49
CA PHE A 222 25.57 -20.95 22.83
C PHE A 222 24.44 -21.24 23.83
N ASN A 223 24.69 -22.08 24.83
CA ASN A 223 23.70 -22.38 25.87
C ASN A 223 23.32 -21.13 26.67
N TRP A 224 24.31 -20.29 26.99
CA TRP A 224 24.06 -19.00 27.63
C TRP A 224 23.20 -18.09 26.74
N LEU A 225 23.51 -18.03 25.44
CA LEU A 225 22.73 -17.22 24.49
C LEU A 225 21.27 -17.68 24.40
N MET A 226 21.01 -19.00 24.34
CA MET A 226 19.65 -19.53 24.31
C MET A 226 18.86 -19.16 25.56
N GLY A 227 19.47 -19.28 26.74
CA GLY A 227 18.84 -18.89 28.01
C GLY A 227 18.56 -17.39 28.13
N GLU A 228 19.45 -16.55 27.61
CA GLU A 228 19.23 -15.09 27.57
C GLU A 228 18.11 -14.73 26.58
N ILE A 229 18.03 -15.39 25.41
CA ILE A 229 16.93 -15.16 24.45
C ILE A 229 15.58 -15.51 25.10
N GLU A 230 15.49 -16.66 25.77
CA GLU A 230 14.27 -17.09 26.47
C GLU A 230 13.88 -16.08 27.56
N THR A 231 14.83 -15.66 28.39
CA THR A 231 14.60 -14.71 29.48
C THR A 231 14.12 -13.36 28.95
N ARG A 232 14.77 -12.84 27.91
CA ARG A 232 14.41 -11.56 27.29
C ARG A 232 13.08 -11.61 26.56
N PHE A 233 12.77 -12.73 25.92
CA PHE A 233 11.49 -12.93 25.26
C PHE A 233 10.35 -12.93 26.28
N ASN A 234 10.50 -13.66 27.39
CA ASN A 234 9.51 -13.70 28.46
C ASN A 234 9.31 -12.33 29.14
N GLN A 235 10.39 -11.54 29.28
CA GLN A 235 10.29 -10.16 29.76
C GLN A 235 9.55 -9.24 28.79
N ALA A 236 9.56 -9.55 27.49
CA ALA A 236 8.90 -8.75 26.47
C ALA A 236 7.40 -9.05 26.33
N ILE A 237 6.86 -10.05 27.05
CA ILE A 237 5.43 -10.36 27.02
C ILE A 237 4.63 -9.22 27.66
N ALA A 238 3.53 -8.81 27.03
CA ALA A 238 2.66 -7.77 27.56
C ALA A 238 2.05 -8.17 28.90
N ASN A 239 2.13 -7.27 29.88
CA ASN A 239 1.64 -7.54 31.23
C ASN A 239 0.10 -7.51 31.25
N PRO A 240 -0.56 -8.57 31.77
CA PRO A 240 -1.99 -8.52 32.00
C PRO A 240 -2.39 -7.40 32.97
N GLY A 241 -3.54 -6.78 32.72
CA GLY A 241 -4.02 -5.64 33.50
C GLY A 241 -3.56 -4.28 32.97
N GLU A 242 -2.72 -4.25 31.95
CA GLU A 242 -2.22 -2.99 31.38
C GLU A 242 -3.32 -2.25 30.61
N MET A 243 -3.47 -0.95 30.91
CA MET A 243 -4.45 -0.05 30.30
C MET A 243 -3.98 0.44 28.92
N VAL A 244 -3.85 -0.49 27.97
CA VAL A 244 -3.27 -0.24 26.65
C VAL A 244 -4.04 0.78 25.81
N GLY A 245 -5.34 0.97 26.03
CA GLY A 245 -6.11 1.96 25.30
C GLY A 245 -5.72 3.40 25.60
N ALA A 246 -5.42 3.70 26.88
CA ALA A 246 -4.93 5.01 27.28
C ALA A 246 -3.51 5.26 26.74
N LEU A 247 -2.66 4.24 26.77
CA LEU A 247 -1.30 4.31 26.21
C LEU A 247 -1.34 4.56 24.70
N ALA A 248 -2.12 3.78 23.95
CA ALA A 248 -2.29 3.94 22.51
C ALA A 248 -2.86 5.32 22.13
N ALA A 249 -3.80 5.85 22.93
CA ALA A 249 -4.32 7.21 22.74
C ALA A 249 -3.22 8.28 22.83
N GLN A 250 -2.33 8.16 23.82
CA GLN A 250 -1.20 9.08 24.02
C GLN A 250 -0.15 8.93 22.93
N SER A 251 0.23 7.70 22.59
CA SER A 251 1.20 7.41 21.54
C SER A 251 0.75 7.91 20.16
N LEU A 252 -0.56 7.98 19.90
CA LEU A 252 -1.08 8.54 18.65
C LEU A 252 -1.13 10.08 18.67
N GLY A 253 -1.51 10.68 19.79
CA GLY A 253 -1.73 12.13 19.84
C GLY A 253 -0.50 12.97 20.16
N GLU A 254 0.53 12.43 20.82
CA GLU A 254 1.81 13.14 20.98
C GLU A 254 2.45 13.48 19.63
N PRO A 255 2.61 12.54 18.67
CA PRO A 255 3.13 12.85 17.35
C PRO A 255 2.23 13.80 16.56
N ALA A 256 0.91 13.76 16.79
CA ALA A 256 -0.02 14.69 16.16
C ALA A 256 0.27 16.15 16.54
N THR A 257 0.80 16.41 17.74
CA THR A 257 1.28 17.74 18.12
C THR A 257 2.49 18.17 17.29
N GLN A 258 3.37 17.25 16.88
CA GLN A 258 4.55 17.55 16.05
C GLN A 258 4.20 17.67 14.56
N MET A 259 3.26 16.85 14.06
CA MET A 259 2.80 16.87 12.67
C MET A 259 2.15 18.19 12.26
N THR A 260 1.74 19.01 13.23
CA THR A 260 1.21 20.36 13.01
C THR A 260 2.19 21.28 12.28
N LEU A 261 3.49 21.12 12.51
CA LEU A 261 4.51 22.07 12.05
C LEU A 261 5.08 21.74 10.66
N ASN A 262 4.92 20.51 10.16
CA ASN A 262 5.72 19.99 9.02
C ASN A 262 4.94 19.71 7.72
N THR A 263 3.68 20.14 7.59
CA THR A 263 2.81 19.71 6.48
C THR A 263 3.06 20.33 5.10
N PHE A 264 3.87 21.38 4.98
CA PHE A 264 3.99 22.14 3.72
C PHE A 264 5.25 21.83 2.88
N HIS A 265 6.13 20.94 3.33
CA HIS A 265 7.47 20.80 2.75
C HIS A 265 7.81 19.46 2.10
N PHE A 266 6.84 18.62 1.72
CA PHE A 266 7.15 17.49 0.84
C PHE A 266 7.41 18.00 -0.60
N ALA A 267 8.65 18.39 -0.87
CA ALA A 267 9.14 18.68 -2.20
C ALA A 267 9.19 17.38 -3.02
N GLY A 268 8.57 17.37 -4.21
CA GLY A 268 8.80 16.30 -5.20
C GLY A 268 7.58 15.70 -5.89
N VAL A 269 6.35 16.07 -5.53
CA VAL A 269 5.15 15.64 -6.28
C VAL A 269 4.33 16.85 -6.66
N SER A 270 4.43 17.24 -7.93
CA SER A 270 3.74 18.40 -8.48
C SER A 270 2.22 18.21 -8.38
N SER A 271 1.53 19.25 -7.90
CA SER A 271 0.10 19.55 -8.10
C SER A 271 -1.00 18.74 -7.38
N LYS A 272 -0.74 17.96 -6.31
CA LYS A 272 -1.83 17.37 -5.50
C LYS A 272 -1.83 17.91 -4.06
N ASN A 273 -2.78 18.80 -3.77
CA ASN A 273 -3.12 19.26 -2.42
C ASN A 273 -3.80 18.13 -1.64
N VAL A 274 -3.04 17.11 -1.24
CA VAL A 274 -3.53 16.10 -0.30
C VAL A 274 -3.61 16.77 1.07
N THR A 275 -4.75 16.69 1.74
CA THR A 275 -4.86 17.11 3.14
C THR A 275 -3.94 16.24 3.99
N LEU A 276 -2.95 16.85 4.64
CA LEU A 276 -1.99 16.20 5.53
C LEU A 276 -2.09 16.78 6.95
N GLY A 277 -1.48 16.10 7.92
CA GLY A 277 -1.40 16.54 9.32
C GLY A 277 -2.74 16.52 10.06
N VAL A 278 -2.93 17.48 10.97
CA VAL A 278 -4.09 17.54 11.87
C VAL A 278 -5.44 17.62 11.15
N PRO A 279 -5.62 18.41 10.07
CA PRO A 279 -6.87 18.41 9.31
C PRO A 279 -7.26 17.02 8.80
N ARG A 280 -6.27 16.23 8.34
CA ARG A 280 -6.51 14.87 7.87
C ARG A 280 -6.85 13.91 9.01
N LEU A 281 -6.13 14.01 10.12
CA LEU A 281 -6.41 13.23 11.32
C LEU A 281 -7.84 13.47 11.81
N LYS A 282 -8.30 14.73 11.81
CA LYS A 282 -9.67 15.13 12.17
C LYS A 282 -10.72 14.54 11.22
N GLU A 283 -10.47 14.56 9.90
CA GLU A 283 -11.36 13.94 8.91
C GLU A 283 -11.53 12.44 9.13
N ILE A 284 -10.42 11.73 9.43
CA ILE A 284 -10.39 10.28 9.66
C ILE A 284 -11.13 9.93 10.96
N ILE A 285 -10.80 10.59 12.07
CA ILE A 285 -11.43 10.33 13.38
C ILE A 285 -12.93 10.61 13.34
N ASN A 286 -13.36 11.62 12.58
CA ASN A 286 -14.78 11.97 12.45
C ASN A 286 -15.52 11.18 11.38
N ILE A 287 -14.83 10.35 10.59
CA ILE A 287 -15.41 9.60 9.46
C ILE A 287 -16.25 10.54 8.57
N SER A 288 -15.60 11.62 8.10
CA SER A 288 -16.30 12.69 7.37
C SER A 288 -16.81 12.22 6.01
N LYS A 289 -18.11 12.37 5.73
CA LYS A 289 -18.73 11.93 4.45
C LYS A 289 -18.18 12.61 3.20
N LYS A 290 -17.72 13.87 3.33
CA LYS A 290 -17.14 14.66 2.23
C LYS A 290 -15.73 15.10 2.63
N PRO A 291 -14.68 14.29 2.37
CA PRO A 291 -13.30 14.70 2.63
C PRO A 291 -12.92 15.89 1.73
N LYS A 292 -12.06 16.79 2.21
CA LYS A 292 -11.71 18.01 1.45
C LYS A 292 -10.94 17.73 0.16
N ALA A 293 -10.08 16.71 0.17
CA ALA A 293 -9.25 16.33 -0.97
C ALA A 293 -9.39 14.83 -1.27
N PRO A 294 -10.52 14.39 -1.88
CA PRO A 294 -10.67 13.01 -2.31
C PRO A 294 -9.63 12.70 -3.39
N SER A 295 -8.93 11.57 -3.26
CA SER A 295 -7.96 11.13 -4.24
C SER A 295 -8.03 9.62 -4.41
N LEU A 296 -7.69 9.16 -5.61
CA LEU A 296 -7.67 7.75 -5.98
C LEU A 296 -6.42 7.49 -6.82
N THR A 297 -5.71 6.41 -6.48
CA THR A 297 -4.53 5.94 -7.23
C THR A 297 -4.94 4.71 -8.04
N VAL A 298 -4.94 4.83 -9.36
CA VAL A 298 -5.23 3.72 -10.29
C VAL A 298 -3.92 3.11 -10.75
N PHE A 299 -3.72 1.82 -10.50
CA PHE A 299 -2.61 1.07 -11.08
C PHE A 299 -3.03 0.49 -12.43
N LEU A 300 -2.21 0.73 -13.46
CA LEU A 300 -2.43 0.18 -14.80
C LEU A 300 -1.79 -1.20 -14.91
N LEU A 301 -2.35 -2.05 -15.78
CA LEU A 301 -1.86 -3.40 -16.06
C LEU A 301 -1.40 -3.54 -17.51
N GLY A 302 -0.59 -4.57 -17.79
CA GLY A 302 -0.15 -4.92 -19.14
C GLY A 302 0.69 -3.82 -19.81
N ALA A 303 0.46 -3.59 -21.10
CA ALA A 303 1.21 -2.62 -21.88
C ALA A 303 1.00 -1.17 -21.39
N ALA A 304 -0.20 -0.82 -20.92
CA ALA A 304 -0.51 0.52 -20.43
C ALA A 304 0.26 0.90 -19.16
N ALA A 305 0.80 -0.08 -18.42
CA ALA A 305 1.65 0.17 -17.26
C ALA A 305 3.08 0.61 -17.64
N ARG A 306 3.52 0.31 -18.86
CA ARG A 306 4.90 0.56 -19.33
C ARG A 306 4.96 1.64 -20.41
N ASP A 307 3.85 1.89 -21.10
CA ASP A 307 3.75 2.77 -22.25
C ASP A 307 2.92 4.02 -21.92
N ALA A 308 3.55 5.20 -22.07
CA ALA A 308 2.95 6.48 -21.77
C ALA A 308 1.76 6.83 -22.69
N GLU A 309 1.79 6.42 -23.97
CA GLU A 309 0.70 6.74 -24.90
C GLU A 309 -0.56 5.95 -24.57
N LYS A 310 -0.40 4.65 -24.24
CA LYS A 310 -1.49 3.80 -23.78
C LYS A 310 -2.01 4.24 -22.42
N ALA A 311 -1.14 4.71 -21.53
CA ALA A 311 -1.57 5.32 -20.27
C ALA A 311 -2.41 6.59 -20.51
N LYS A 312 -2.03 7.45 -21.47
CA LYS A 312 -2.82 8.64 -21.85
C LYS A 312 -4.20 8.24 -22.39
N ASN A 313 -4.31 7.15 -23.16
CA ASN A 313 -5.62 6.65 -23.61
C ASN A 313 -6.54 6.26 -22.45
N VAL A 314 -6.00 5.64 -21.40
CA VAL A 314 -6.78 5.31 -20.19
C VAL A 314 -7.16 6.58 -19.43
N LEU A 315 -6.25 7.54 -19.33
CA LEU A 315 -6.51 8.85 -18.71
C LEU A 315 -7.70 9.56 -19.37
N CYS A 316 -7.70 9.66 -20.71
CA CYS A 316 -8.78 10.32 -21.45
C CYS A 316 -10.14 9.66 -21.24
N ARG A 317 -10.18 8.33 -21.05
CA ARG A 317 -11.43 7.59 -20.77
C ARG A 317 -11.96 7.78 -19.35
N LEU A 318 -11.07 8.01 -18.38
CA LEU A 318 -11.45 8.18 -16.97
C LEU A 318 -11.75 9.65 -16.62
N GLU A 319 -11.11 10.60 -17.31
CA GLU A 319 -11.29 12.02 -17.03
C GLU A 319 -12.69 12.48 -17.44
N HIS A 320 -13.47 12.93 -16.45
CA HIS A 320 -14.76 13.55 -16.71
C HIS A 320 -14.59 14.87 -17.51
N THR A 321 -14.98 14.81 -18.77
CA THR A 321 -14.91 15.91 -19.72
C THR A 321 -16.31 16.31 -20.12
N THR A 322 -16.67 17.57 -19.88
CA THR A 322 -17.92 18.15 -20.36
C THR A 322 -17.69 18.93 -21.64
N LEU A 323 -18.74 19.12 -22.45
CA LEU A 323 -18.69 19.92 -23.67
C LEU A 323 -18.14 21.33 -23.38
N ARG A 324 -18.55 21.94 -22.26
CA ARG A 324 -18.01 23.24 -21.77
C ARG A 324 -16.48 23.30 -21.70
N LYS A 325 -15.79 22.20 -21.35
CA LYS A 325 -14.32 22.22 -21.26
C LYS A 325 -13.67 22.33 -22.64
N VAL A 326 -14.26 21.69 -23.65
CA VAL A 326 -13.73 21.64 -25.03
C VAL A 326 -14.24 22.79 -25.90
N THR A 327 -15.36 23.42 -25.55
CA THR A 327 -15.91 24.58 -26.24
C THR A 327 -15.10 25.85 -25.97
N SER A 328 -14.75 26.57 -27.04
CA SER A 328 -14.17 27.90 -27.02
C SER A 328 -15.23 28.99 -26.95
N ASN A 329 -16.22 28.92 -27.84
CA ASN A 329 -17.26 29.93 -27.99
C ASN A 329 -18.61 29.30 -28.35
N THR A 330 -19.70 29.95 -27.94
CA THR A 330 -21.08 29.56 -28.28
C THR A 330 -21.86 30.80 -28.68
N ALA A 331 -22.44 30.80 -29.87
CA ALA A 331 -23.25 31.90 -30.37
C ALA A 331 -24.55 31.38 -30.99
N ILE A 332 -25.63 32.13 -30.80
CA ILE A 332 -26.92 31.85 -31.43
C ILE A 332 -27.12 32.84 -32.55
N TYR A 333 -27.42 32.32 -33.73
CA TYR A 333 -27.71 33.11 -34.93
C TYR A 333 -29.14 32.82 -35.38
N TYR A 334 -29.76 33.83 -35.96
CA TYR A 334 -31.01 33.67 -36.70
C TYR A 334 -30.65 33.43 -38.17
N ASP A 335 -30.91 32.21 -38.66
CA ASP A 335 -30.50 31.70 -39.96
C ASP A 335 -31.69 31.03 -40.67
N PRO A 336 -32.58 31.85 -41.29
CA PRO A 336 -33.89 31.41 -41.80
C PRO A 336 -33.81 30.32 -42.88
N ASP A 337 -32.81 30.41 -43.75
CA ASP A 337 -32.56 29.40 -44.79
C ASP A 337 -31.50 28.41 -44.27
N PRO A 338 -31.83 27.11 -44.09
CA PRO A 338 -30.86 26.11 -43.69
C PRO A 338 -29.76 25.84 -44.73
N GLN A 339 -30.04 26.07 -46.01
CA GLN A 339 -29.10 25.82 -47.11
C GLN A 339 -28.18 27.02 -47.33
N ASN A 340 -28.75 28.22 -47.50
CA ASN A 340 -27.97 29.44 -47.67
C ASN A 340 -27.77 30.15 -46.34
N THR A 341 -26.69 29.80 -45.65
CA THR A 341 -26.40 30.40 -44.36
C THR A 341 -25.95 31.87 -44.45
N VAL A 342 -26.32 32.66 -43.44
CA VAL A 342 -25.81 34.03 -43.21
C VAL A 342 -24.30 34.05 -42.84
N ILE A 343 -23.72 32.91 -42.46
CA ILE A 343 -22.32 32.82 -42.01
C ILE A 343 -21.41 32.41 -43.17
N GLU A 344 -20.68 33.38 -43.73
CA GLU A 344 -19.78 33.16 -44.89
C GLU A 344 -18.75 32.04 -44.66
N GLU A 345 -18.19 31.94 -43.44
CA GLU A 345 -17.19 30.92 -43.09
C GLU A 345 -17.74 29.47 -43.13
N ASP A 346 -19.04 29.29 -42.92
CA ASP A 346 -19.66 27.98 -42.80
C ASP A 346 -20.33 27.53 -44.13
N GLN A 347 -20.43 28.42 -45.11
CA GLN A 347 -21.26 28.22 -46.31
C GLN A 347 -20.83 27.02 -47.15
N GLU A 348 -19.52 26.81 -47.32
CA GLU A 348 -18.99 25.73 -48.15
C GLU A 348 -19.37 24.34 -47.63
N PHE A 349 -19.17 24.07 -46.33
CA PHE A 349 -19.47 22.75 -45.77
C PHE A 349 -20.97 22.51 -45.56
N VAL A 350 -21.74 23.58 -45.29
CA VAL A 350 -23.19 23.48 -45.14
C VAL A 350 -23.84 23.13 -46.47
N ASN A 351 -23.38 23.75 -47.57
CA ASN A 351 -23.87 23.42 -48.91
C ASN A 351 -23.64 21.94 -49.23
N VAL A 352 -22.42 21.45 -49.02
CA VAL A 352 -22.06 20.03 -49.26
C VAL A 352 -22.92 19.08 -48.43
N TYR A 353 -23.22 19.42 -47.17
CA TYR A 353 -24.05 18.58 -46.31
C TYR A 353 -25.51 18.45 -46.82
N TYR A 354 -26.07 19.52 -47.38
CA TYR A 354 -27.44 19.54 -47.88
C TYR A 354 -27.58 19.22 -49.39
N GLU A 355 -26.49 18.89 -50.10
CA GLU A 355 -26.55 18.41 -51.49
C GLU A 355 -27.32 17.08 -51.63
N MET A 356 -27.33 16.25 -50.57
CA MET A 356 -28.18 15.06 -50.46
C MET A 356 -28.87 15.03 -49.09
N PRO A 357 -30.05 15.65 -48.93
CA PRO A 357 -30.72 15.72 -47.63
C PRO A 357 -31.33 14.36 -47.24
N ASP A 358 -30.94 13.84 -46.08
CA ASP A 358 -31.48 12.60 -45.50
C ASP A 358 -32.83 12.79 -44.81
N PHE A 359 -33.32 14.03 -44.68
CA PHE A 359 -34.55 14.40 -43.97
C PHE A 359 -35.16 15.69 -44.51
N ASP A 360 -36.41 15.97 -44.12
CA ASP A 360 -37.15 17.14 -44.60
C ASP A 360 -36.64 18.44 -43.94
N VAL A 361 -36.02 19.29 -44.76
CA VAL A 361 -35.34 20.53 -44.34
C VAL A 361 -36.33 21.58 -43.84
N SER A 362 -37.61 21.47 -44.22
CA SER A 362 -38.68 22.38 -43.80
C SER A 362 -39.07 22.23 -42.32
N ARG A 363 -38.66 21.16 -41.65
CA ARG A 363 -38.98 20.88 -40.25
C ARG A 363 -37.96 21.43 -39.25
N ILE A 364 -36.97 22.17 -39.73
CA ILE A 364 -35.87 22.67 -38.91
C ILE A 364 -36.17 24.10 -38.44
N SER A 365 -35.87 24.39 -37.18
CA SER A 365 -35.95 25.76 -36.64
C SER A 365 -35.02 26.74 -37.39
N PRO A 366 -35.45 28.00 -37.57
CA PRO A 366 -34.61 29.08 -38.09
C PRO A 366 -33.54 29.56 -37.09
N TRP A 367 -33.61 29.14 -35.82
CA TRP A 367 -32.59 29.45 -34.82
C TRP A 367 -31.46 28.42 -34.86
N LEU A 368 -30.25 28.92 -35.06
CA LEU A 368 -29.01 28.14 -35.14
C LEU A 368 -28.16 28.37 -33.90
N LEU A 369 -27.76 27.29 -33.23
CA LEU A 369 -26.69 27.32 -32.24
C LEU A 369 -25.36 26.91 -32.89
N ARG A 370 -24.41 27.84 -32.99
CA ARG A 370 -23.04 27.60 -33.46
C ARG A 370 -22.10 27.48 -32.26
N ILE A 371 -21.43 26.34 -32.15
CA ILE A 371 -20.46 26.02 -31.11
C ILE A 371 -19.09 25.88 -31.75
N GLU A 372 -18.14 26.70 -31.32
CA GLU A 372 -16.74 26.61 -31.74
C GLU A 372 -15.94 25.84 -30.69
N LEU A 373 -15.21 24.80 -31.11
CA LEU A 373 -14.42 23.92 -30.25
C LEU A 373 -12.92 24.24 -30.32
N ASP A 374 -12.22 24.06 -29.19
CA ASP A 374 -10.78 24.28 -29.08
C ASP A 374 -9.99 23.08 -29.61
N ARG A 375 -9.31 23.27 -30.74
CA ARG A 375 -8.47 22.25 -31.38
C ARG A 375 -7.40 21.67 -30.46
N LYS A 376 -6.79 22.47 -29.58
CA LYS A 376 -5.73 21.99 -28.67
C LYS A 376 -6.29 20.98 -27.69
N LYS A 377 -7.45 21.28 -27.10
CA LYS A 377 -8.13 20.41 -26.13
C LYS A 377 -8.73 19.16 -26.78
N MET A 378 -9.22 19.27 -28.01
CA MET A 378 -9.71 18.13 -28.80
C MET A 378 -8.60 17.11 -29.03
N THR A 379 -7.43 17.56 -29.51
CA THR A 379 -6.25 16.71 -29.72
C THR A 379 -5.73 16.10 -28.43
N ASP A 380 -5.65 16.89 -27.35
CA ASP A 380 -5.15 16.39 -26.06
C ASP A 380 -6.01 15.28 -25.46
N LYS A 381 -7.33 15.35 -25.70
CA LYS A 381 -8.30 14.36 -25.23
C LYS A 381 -8.60 13.26 -26.23
N LYS A 382 -7.98 13.30 -27.42
CA LYS A 382 -8.22 12.36 -28.53
C LYS A 382 -9.71 12.23 -28.86
N LEU A 383 -10.41 13.37 -28.92
CA LEU A 383 -11.82 13.44 -29.30
C LEU A 383 -11.95 13.76 -30.79
N THR A 384 -12.96 13.19 -31.43
CA THR A 384 -13.34 13.48 -32.83
C THR A 384 -14.72 14.13 -32.88
N MET A 385 -14.99 14.95 -33.90
CA MET A 385 -16.31 15.59 -34.07
C MET A 385 -17.46 14.59 -34.17
N GLU A 386 -17.22 13.47 -34.85
CA GLU A 386 -18.18 12.37 -34.99
C GLU A 386 -18.62 11.83 -33.63
N GLN A 387 -17.68 11.58 -32.71
CA GLN A 387 -17.99 11.09 -31.37
C GLN A 387 -18.82 12.08 -30.55
N ILE A 388 -18.58 13.39 -30.73
CA ILE A 388 -19.34 14.43 -30.05
C ILE A 388 -20.77 14.48 -30.60
N SER A 389 -20.92 14.54 -31.92
CA SER A 389 -22.23 14.58 -32.58
C SER A 389 -23.07 13.36 -32.22
N GLN A 390 -22.49 12.15 -32.31
CA GLN A 390 -23.18 10.91 -31.94
C GLN A 390 -23.63 10.91 -30.48
N LYS A 391 -22.83 11.47 -29.56
CA LYS A 391 -23.20 11.57 -28.14
C LYS A 391 -24.32 12.57 -27.89
N ILE A 392 -24.33 13.70 -28.60
CA ILE A 392 -25.41 14.69 -28.49
C ILE A 392 -26.72 14.09 -29.02
N ASN A 393 -26.71 13.49 -30.21
CA ASN A 393 -27.89 12.83 -30.78
C ASN A 393 -28.38 11.68 -29.88
N SER A 394 -27.46 10.89 -29.29
CA SER A 394 -27.86 9.84 -28.33
C SER A 394 -28.48 10.37 -27.03
N GLY A 395 -28.15 11.61 -26.64
CA GLY A 395 -28.62 12.21 -25.40
C GLY A 395 -29.95 12.95 -25.54
N PHE A 396 -30.18 13.57 -26.70
CA PHE A 396 -31.38 14.37 -26.98
C PHE A 396 -32.35 13.72 -27.97
N GLY A 397 -32.01 12.58 -28.56
CA GLY A 397 -32.84 11.89 -29.54
C GLY A 397 -32.90 12.61 -30.90
N ASP A 398 -33.99 12.39 -31.63
CA ASP A 398 -34.22 12.95 -32.97
C ASP A 398 -34.75 14.40 -32.94
N ASP A 399 -34.82 15.03 -31.77
CA ASP A 399 -35.29 16.41 -31.59
C ASP A 399 -34.24 17.46 -32.00
N LEU A 400 -32.98 17.05 -32.17
CA LEU A 400 -31.86 17.92 -32.53
C LEU A 400 -31.17 17.40 -33.80
N ASN A 401 -30.98 18.30 -34.75
CA ASN A 401 -30.07 18.07 -35.87
C ASN A 401 -28.70 18.68 -35.56
N CYS A 402 -27.65 17.84 -35.60
CA CYS A 402 -26.27 18.25 -35.35
C CYS A 402 -25.42 18.10 -36.63
N ILE A 403 -24.89 19.22 -37.12
CA ILE A 403 -23.99 19.28 -38.27
C ILE A 403 -22.62 19.74 -37.78
N PHE A 404 -21.55 19.13 -38.26
CA PHE A 404 -20.18 19.49 -37.92
C PHE A 404 -19.33 19.56 -39.18
N ASN A 405 -18.23 20.31 -39.11
CA ASN A 405 -17.22 20.34 -40.16
C ASN A 405 -16.11 19.30 -39.91
N ASP A 406 -15.30 19.03 -40.94
CA ASP A 406 -14.21 18.05 -40.86
C ASP A 406 -13.15 18.47 -39.81
N ASP A 407 -12.55 17.47 -39.15
CA ASP A 407 -11.51 17.64 -38.12
C ASP A 407 -10.24 18.35 -38.67
N ASN A 408 -10.11 18.43 -40.01
CA ASN A 408 -9.03 19.12 -40.72
C ASN A 408 -9.23 20.64 -40.88
N ALA A 409 -10.44 21.16 -40.64
CA ALA A 409 -10.74 22.58 -40.79
C ALA A 409 -9.94 23.45 -39.80
N GLU A 410 -9.72 24.72 -40.16
CA GLU A 410 -8.98 25.67 -39.31
C GLU A 410 -9.71 25.92 -37.98
N LYS A 411 -11.03 26.13 -38.06
CA LYS A 411 -11.93 26.23 -36.93
C LYS A 411 -12.78 24.97 -36.84
N LEU A 412 -12.92 24.45 -35.64
CA LEU A 412 -13.75 23.29 -35.34
C LEU A 412 -15.14 23.78 -34.95
N VAL A 413 -16.14 23.56 -35.80
CA VAL A 413 -17.48 24.14 -35.67
C VAL A 413 -18.55 23.04 -35.65
N LEU A 414 -19.44 23.15 -34.67
CA LEU A 414 -20.64 22.32 -34.52
C LEU A 414 -21.88 23.22 -34.58
N ARG A 415 -22.80 22.92 -35.47
CA ARG A 415 -24.07 23.60 -35.71
C ARG A 415 -25.20 22.71 -35.22
N ILE A 416 -26.04 23.24 -34.33
CA ILE A 416 -27.19 22.52 -33.79
C ILE A 416 -28.46 23.31 -34.13
N ARG A 417 -29.44 22.62 -34.68
CA ARG A 417 -30.79 23.14 -34.90
C ARG A 417 -31.81 22.19 -34.27
N ILE A 418 -32.96 22.73 -33.87
CA ILE A 418 -34.06 21.96 -33.31
C ILE A 418 -34.92 21.45 -34.48
N ILE A 419 -35.30 20.17 -34.44
CA ILE A 419 -36.29 19.58 -35.33
C ILE A 419 -37.65 19.73 -34.67
N VAL A 420 -38.60 20.34 -35.37
CA VAL A 420 -39.98 20.48 -34.88
C VAL A 420 -40.76 19.22 -35.28
N GLY A 421 -41.33 18.55 -34.28
CA GLY A 421 -42.27 17.43 -34.46
C GLY A 421 -43.66 17.93 -34.87
N ASP A 422 -44.42 17.08 -35.56
CA ASP A 422 -45.79 17.39 -36.05
C ASP A 422 -46.73 17.89 -34.94
N ASP A 423 -46.53 17.46 -33.68
CA ASP A 423 -47.39 17.83 -32.55
C ASP A 423 -47.24 19.30 -32.08
N LYS A 424 -46.15 20.00 -32.43
CA LYS A 424 -45.93 21.42 -32.03
C LYS A 424 -46.26 22.44 -33.12
N LEU A 425 -46.37 22.00 -34.37
CA LEU A 425 -46.80 22.85 -35.48
C LEU A 425 -48.29 23.22 -35.37
N ALA A 426 -49.08 22.43 -34.64
CA ALA A 426 -50.48 22.74 -34.34
C ALA A 426 -50.64 23.90 -33.36
N ASP A 427 -49.82 23.96 -32.30
CA ASP A 427 -49.93 24.99 -31.26
C ASP A 427 -49.46 26.37 -31.75
N GLU A 428 -48.41 26.45 -32.59
CA GLU A 428 -47.96 27.74 -33.16
C GLU A 428 -48.90 28.28 -34.25
N ALA A 429 -49.67 27.41 -34.91
CA ALA A 429 -50.68 27.83 -35.87
C ALA A 429 -51.94 28.42 -35.22
N GLU A 430 -52.26 28.04 -33.97
CA GLU A 430 -53.40 28.60 -33.22
C GLU A 430 -53.10 29.98 -32.61
N GLU A 431 -51.84 30.33 -32.33
CA GLU A 431 -51.47 31.67 -31.83
C GLU A 431 -51.38 32.77 -32.92
N GLN A 432 -51.45 32.41 -34.20
CA GLN A 432 -51.41 33.37 -35.32
C GLN A 432 -52.76 33.59 -36.04
N VAL A 433 -53.89 33.16 -35.45
CA VAL A 433 -55.25 33.39 -35.98
C VAL A 433 -56.02 34.41 -35.17
#